data_AF-A0A359HJ19-F1
#
_entry.id   AF-A0A359HJ19-F1
#
_cell.length_a   1.000
_cell.length_b   1.000
_cell.length_c   1.000
_cell.angle_alpha   90.00
_cell.angle_beta   90.00
_cell.angle_gamma   90.00
#
_symmetry.space_group_name_H-M   'P 1'
#
loop_
_entity.id
_entity.type
_entity.pdbx_description
1 polymer ?
#
loop_
_entity_poly.entity_id
_entity_poly.type
_entity_poly.pdbx_seq_one_letter_code
_entity_poly.pdbx_strand_id
1 'polypeptide(L)'
;GQEIIARQVTYDKITKHLVGLKVDERVGVGASILVDAKSVGTVTSVAQSPRFGHIALGVVRRPHAEPGSNLVISSASGASIPARVADLPFA
;
A
#
# COMPACT_ATOMS: atom_id res chain seq x y z
N GLY A 1 38.17 -19.01 3.69
CA GLY A 1 37.03 -19.93 3.81
C GLY A 1 35.92 -19.37 2.97
N GLN A 2 35.41 -20.12 2.00
CA GLN A 2 34.27 -19.71 1.19
C GLN A 2 33.01 -19.68 2.07
N GLU A 3 32.50 -18.50 2.33
CA GLU A 3 31.27 -18.32 3.10
C GLU A 3 30.06 -18.59 2.20
N ILE A 4 29.65 -19.86 2.20
CA ILE A 4 28.36 -20.33 1.68
C ILE A 4 27.31 -20.06 2.75
N ILE A 5 26.37 -19.13 2.52
CA ILE A 5 25.00 -19.24 3.05
C ILE A 5 24.00 -18.70 2.00
N ALA A 6 23.67 -19.53 1.02
CA ALA A 6 22.36 -19.51 0.40
C ALA A 6 21.40 -20.26 1.33
N ARG A 7 20.66 -19.56 2.20
CA ARG A 7 19.40 -20.07 2.79
C ARG A 7 18.60 -18.95 3.46
N GLN A 8 17.48 -18.59 2.83
CA GLN A 8 16.18 -18.68 3.49
C GLN A 8 15.10 -18.44 2.45
N VAL A 9 14.62 -19.57 1.91
CA VAL A 9 13.22 -19.72 1.55
C VAL A 9 12.40 -19.32 2.78
N THR A 10 11.96 -18.06 2.83
CA THR A 10 10.81 -17.67 3.67
C THR A 10 9.70 -17.23 2.74
N TYR A 11 9.40 -18.08 1.77
CA TYR A 11 8.10 -18.10 1.12
C TYR A 11 7.08 -18.42 2.23
N ASP A 12 6.06 -17.57 2.39
CA ASP A 12 4.88 -17.79 3.25
C ASP A 12 4.87 -17.28 4.70
N LYS A 13 5.65 -16.26 5.07
CA LYS A 13 5.42 -15.53 6.35
C LYS A 13 5.17 -14.02 6.21
N ILE A 14 5.40 -13.46 5.03
CA ILE A 14 5.20 -12.03 4.77
C ILE A 14 3.73 -11.80 4.45
N THR A 15 2.95 -11.48 5.48
CA THR A 15 1.51 -11.18 5.35
C THR A 15 1.26 -9.76 4.85
N LYS A 16 2.25 -8.87 4.95
CA LYS A 16 2.15 -7.45 4.57
C LYS A 16 3.09 -7.14 3.41
N HIS A 17 2.57 -6.48 2.38
CA HIS A 17 3.31 -6.09 1.18
C HIS A 17 3.34 -4.58 1.05
N LEU A 18 4.48 -4.05 0.61
CA LEU A 18 4.57 -2.65 0.20
C LEU A 18 3.92 -2.54 -1.18
N VAL A 19 2.92 -1.66 -1.29
CA VAL A 19 2.16 -1.45 -2.52
C VAL A 19 2.13 0.02 -2.91
N GLY A 20 1.96 0.27 -4.21
CA GLY A 20 1.57 1.56 -4.72
C GLY A 20 0.07 1.78 -4.53
N LEU A 21 -0.33 3.01 -4.25
CA LEU A 21 -1.72 3.42 -4.10
C LEU A 21 -1.97 4.60 -5.03
N LYS A 22 -2.95 4.47 -5.91
CA LYS A 22 -3.50 5.58 -6.69
C LYS A 22 -4.73 6.11 -5.95
N VAL A 23 -4.76 7.41 -5.71
CA VAL A 23 -5.82 8.13 -4.98
C VAL A 23 -6.23 9.35 -5.78
N ASP A 24 -7.51 9.70 -5.74
CA ASP A 24 -7.99 10.90 -6.44
C ASP A 24 -7.63 12.18 -5.66
N GLU A 25 -7.61 12.06 -4.34
CA GLU A 25 -7.42 13.16 -3.41
C GLU A 25 -6.14 13.02 -2.57
N ARG A 26 -5.72 14.11 -1.93
CA ARG A 26 -4.59 14.10 -1.00
C ARG A 26 -4.91 13.22 0.21
N VAL A 27 -4.08 12.19 0.41
CA VAL A 27 -4.09 11.37 1.62
C VAL A 27 -2.98 11.77 2.60
N GLY A 28 -3.16 11.41 3.87
CA GLY A 28 -2.16 11.65 4.91
C GLY A 28 -1.19 10.48 5.08
N VAL A 29 0.06 10.78 5.39
CA VAL A 29 0.98 9.77 5.93
C VAL A 29 0.46 9.26 7.27
N GLY A 30 0.54 7.96 7.51
CA GLY A 30 -0.03 7.31 8.69
C GLY A 30 -1.54 7.04 8.60
N ALA A 31 -2.21 7.45 7.52
CA ALA A 31 -3.63 7.17 7.32
C ALA A 31 -3.90 5.65 7.26
N SER A 32 -5.02 5.23 7.86
CA SER A 32 -5.43 3.82 7.87
C SER A 32 -6.01 3.42 6.53
N ILE A 33 -5.57 2.28 6.02
CA ILE A 33 -6.11 1.65 4.82
C ILE A 33 -7.16 0.64 5.27
N LEU A 34 -8.36 0.75 4.73
CA LEU A 34 -9.56 0.02 5.10
C LEU A 34 -10.10 -0.78 3.92
N VAL A 35 -10.64 -1.96 4.21
CA VAL A 35 -11.53 -2.73 3.33
C VAL A 35 -12.70 -3.19 4.17
N ASP A 36 -13.94 -3.02 3.69
CA ASP A 36 -15.13 -3.40 4.46
C ASP A 36 -15.11 -2.80 5.89
N ALA A 37 -14.75 -1.51 5.99
CA ALA A 37 -14.54 -0.77 7.24
C ALA A 37 -13.48 -1.34 8.22
N LYS A 38 -12.70 -2.35 7.82
CA LYS A 38 -11.64 -2.96 8.64
C LYS A 38 -10.27 -2.49 8.21
N SER A 39 -9.42 -2.13 9.17
CA SER A 39 -8.03 -1.76 8.88
C SER A 39 -7.23 -2.96 8.36
N VAL A 40 -6.68 -2.80 7.15
CA VAL A 40 -5.86 -3.77 6.42
C VAL A 40 -4.41 -3.30 6.26
N GLY A 41 -4.11 -2.05 6.59
CA GLY A 41 -2.80 -1.46 6.33
C GLY A 41 -2.69 0.01 6.72
N THR A 42 -1.58 0.61 6.33
CA THR A 42 -1.27 2.02 6.63
C THR A 42 -0.51 2.66 5.48
N VAL A 43 -0.82 3.93 5.20
CA VAL A 43 -0.08 4.77 4.26
C VAL A 43 1.27 5.17 4.87
N THR A 44 2.38 4.89 4.18
CA THR A 44 3.74 5.18 4.65
C THR A 44 4.36 6.41 4.01
N SER A 45 4.05 6.66 2.74
CA SER A 45 4.54 7.84 2.01
C SER A 45 3.47 8.35 1.07
N VAL A 46 3.49 9.66 0.79
CA VAL A 46 2.55 10.33 -0.11
C VAL A 46 3.33 11.25 -1.04
N ALA A 47 2.92 11.33 -2.31
CA ALA A 47 3.55 12.19 -3.29
C ALA A 47 2.52 12.67 -4.32
N GLN A 48 2.71 13.88 -4.85
CA GLN A 48 1.97 14.37 -6.00
C GLN A 48 2.86 14.23 -7.23
N SER A 49 2.50 13.32 -8.14
CA SER A 49 3.22 13.07 -9.38
C SER A 49 2.63 13.92 -10.51
N PRO A 50 3.45 14.64 -11.30
CA PRO A 50 2.96 15.33 -12.48
C PRO A 50 2.33 14.40 -13.52
N ARG A 51 2.78 13.14 -13.57
CA ARG A 51 2.30 12.13 -14.53
C ARG A 51 1.08 11.36 -14.01
N PHE A 52 0.98 11.14 -12.71
CA PHE A 52 0.01 10.22 -12.11
C PHE A 52 -0.98 10.86 -11.14
N GLY A 53 -0.88 12.16 -10.89
CA GLY A 53 -1.69 12.83 -9.88
C GLY A 53 -1.26 12.43 -8.45
N HIS A 54 -2.23 12.32 -7.54
CA HIS A 54 -1.95 11.93 -6.16
C HIS A 54 -1.64 10.43 -6.07
N ILE A 55 -0.46 10.11 -5.56
CA ILE A 55 -0.02 8.74 -5.33
C ILE A 55 0.49 8.58 -3.91
N ALA A 56 0.44 7.35 -3.42
CA ALA A 56 0.95 7.00 -2.11
C ALA A 56 1.60 5.62 -2.12
N LEU A 57 2.44 5.37 -1.12
CA LEU A 57 2.91 4.04 -0.77
C LEU A 57 2.22 3.62 0.52
N GLY A 58 1.89 2.34 0.61
CA GLY A 58 1.31 1.78 1.81
C GLY A 58 1.74 0.35 2.04
N VAL A 59 1.67 -0.08 3.29
CA VAL A 59 1.89 -1.46 3.67
C VAL A 59 0.53 -2.09 3.92
N VAL A 60 0.14 -3.05 3.08
CA VAL A 60 -1.19 -3.67 3.07
C VAL A 60 -1.07 -5.17 3.27
N ARG A 61 -1.99 -5.76 4.04
CA ARG A 61 -2.04 -7.21 4.24
C ARG A 61 -2.62 -7.95 3.04
N ARG A 62 -2.11 -9.14 2.73
CA ARG A 62 -2.79 -10.07 1.82
C ARG A 62 -4.20 -10.42 2.34
N PRO A 63 -5.17 -10.67 1.45
CA PRO A 63 -5.09 -10.64 -0.01
C PRO A 63 -5.28 -9.23 -0.62
N HIS A 64 -5.43 -8.18 0.19
CA HIS A 64 -5.81 -6.84 -0.29
C HIS A 64 -4.65 -6.03 -0.91
N ALA A 65 -3.46 -6.62 -0.96
CA ALA A 65 -2.26 -6.01 -1.54
C ALA A 65 -2.10 -6.32 -3.04
N GLU A 66 -3.03 -7.06 -3.66
CA GLU A 66 -2.94 -7.39 -5.08
C GLU A 66 -3.25 -6.17 -5.96
N PRO A 67 -2.49 -5.93 -7.04
CA PRO A 67 -2.76 -4.85 -8.00
C PRO A 67 -4.20 -4.84 -8.48
N GLY A 68 -4.80 -3.65 -8.53
CA GLY A 68 -6.19 -3.46 -8.92
C GLY A 68 -7.19 -3.59 -7.78
N SER A 69 -6.79 -4.04 -6.59
CA SER A 69 -7.67 -4.10 -5.41
C SER A 69 -8.19 -2.72 -5.02
N ASN A 70 -9.49 -2.64 -4.72
CA ASN A 70 -10.13 -1.42 -4.22
C ASN A 70 -9.98 -1.35 -2.70
N LEU A 71 -9.56 -0.18 -2.23
CA LEU A 71 -9.29 0.13 -0.84
C LEU A 71 -9.94 1.47 -0.49
N VAL A 72 -10.06 1.75 0.80
CA VAL A 72 -10.47 3.05 1.32
C VAL A 72 -9.38 3.55 2.24
N ILE A 73 -9.01 4.83 2.15
CA ILE A 73 -8.07 5.46 3.07
C ILE A 73 -8.85 6.38 3.98
N SER A 74 -8.72 6.16 5.30
CA SER A 74 -9.31 7.05 6.30
C SER A 74 -8.46 8.29 6.44
N SER A 75 -9.03 9.44 6.10
CA SER A 75 -8.44 10.75 6.36
C SER A 75 -8.47 11.09 7.86
N ALA A 76 -7.62 12.02 8.30
CA ALA A 76 -7.61 12.54 9.66
C ALA A 76 -8.95 13.21 10.06
N SER A 77 -9.70 13.73 9.08
CA SER A 77 -11.02 14.33 9.26
C SER A 77 -12.16 13.30 9.33
N GLY A 78 -11.86 12.00 9.28
CA GLY A 78 -12.87 10.93 9.21
C GLY A 78 -13.48 10.70 7.82
N ALA A 79 -13.05 11.47 6.81
CA ALA A 79 -13.45 11.25 5.43
C ALA A 79 -12.86 9.94 4.88
N SER A 80 -13.65 9.22 4.07
CA SER A 80 -13.24 7.99 3.39
C SER A 80 -12.83 8.30 1.96
N ILE A 81 -11.55 8.14 1.65
CA ILE A 81 -10.98 8.44 0.33
C ILE A 81 -10.83 7.13 -0.45
N PRO A 82 -11.43 6.99 -1.64
CA PRO A 82 -11.24 5.80 -2.46
C PRO A 82 -9.80 5.70 -2.94
N ALA A 83 -9.24 4.49 -2.87
CA ALA A 83 -7.89 4.19 -3.30
C ALA A 83 -7.86 2.88 -4.09
N ARG A 84 -6.90 2.76 -5.00
CA ARG A 84 -6.66 1.51 -5.73
C ARG A 84 -5.21 1.09 -5.63
N VAL A 85 -4.99 -0.20 -5.41
CA VAL A 85 -3.64 -0.77 -5.45
C VAL A 85 -3.11 -0.69 -6.87
N ALA A 86 -1.90 -0.15 -7.01
CA ALA A 86 -1.15 -0.12 -8.26
C ALA A 86 0.10 -0.99 -8.12
N ASP A 87 0.50 -1.58 -9.25
CA ASP A 87 1.79 -2.25 -9.36
C ASP A 87 2.94 -1.25 -9.21
N LEU A 88 4.07 -1.73 -8.69
CA LEU A 88 5.29 -0.95 -8.55
C LEU A 88 6.35 -1.50 -9.52
N PRO A 89 7.05 -0.63 -10.29
CA PRO A 89 6.96 0.83 -10.27
C PRO A 89 5.66 1.36 -10.91
N PHE A 90 5.24 2.57 -10.52
CA PHE A 90 4.04 3.18 -11.09
C PHE A 90 4.15 3.32 -12.62
N ALA A 91 3.25 2.63 -13.32
CA ALA A 91 3.02 2.71 -14.76
C ALA A 91 1.76 3.50 -15.11
#